data_AF-A0A1I4HDR3-F1
#
_entry.id   AF-A0A1I4HDR3-F1
#
_cell.length_a   1.000
_cell.length_b   1.000
_cell.length_c   1.000
_cell.angle_alpha   90.00
_cell.angle_beta   90.00
_cell.angle_gamma   90.00
#
_symmetry.space_group_name_H-M   'P 1'
#
loop_
_entity.id
_entity.type
_entity.pdbx_description
1 polymer ?
#
loop_
_entity_poly.entity_id
_entity_poly.type
_entity_poly.pdbx_seq_one_letter_code
_entity_poly.pdbx_strand_id
1 'polypeptide(L)'
;MPFTDQFLKKDRALSLLYRAEMDKYFKLSMECLDKGEFTKSEMHFNHLQSLRRELIRMHRDKMAVDAAQDGLYRQLSDRELNARRNWF
;
A
#
# COMPACT_ATOMS: atom_id res chain seq x y z
N MET A 1 -13.86 -0.77 -6.22
CA MET A 1 -12.99 0.11 -5.39
C MET A 1 -11.71 0.40 -6.18
N PRO A 2 -11.40 1.66 -6.48
CA PRO A 2 -10.13 2.07 -7.09
C PRO A 2 -8.90 1.50 -6.37
N PHE A 3 -7.86 1.12 -7.12
CA PHE A 3 -6.58 0.63 -6.56
C PHE A 3 -5.99 1.60 -5.53
N THR A 4 -6.06 2.90 -5.80
CA THR A 4 -5.50 3.97 -4.96
C THR A 4 -6.17 4.13 -3.60
N ASP A 5 -7.37 3.57 -3.41
CA ASP A 5 -8.10 3.70 -2.13
C ASP A 5 -7.49 2.84 -1.02
N GLN A 6 -6.67 1.86 -1.39
CA GLN A 6 -5.90 1.02 -0.48
C GLN A 6 -4.73 1.76 0.19
N PHE A 7 -4.47 3.01 -0.21
CA PHE A 7 -3.32 3.80 0.23
C PHE A 7 -3.74 5.13 0.84
N LEU A 8 -2.88 5.68 1.69
CA LEU A 8 -3.05 7.03 2.22
C LEU A 8 -3.03 8.05 1.08
N LYS A 9 -3.73 9.19 1.25
CA LYS A 9 -3.83 10.23 0.21
C LYS A 9 -2.46 10.69 -0.30
N LYS A 10 -1.47 10.78 0.60
CA LYS A 10 -0.08 11.14 0.28
C LYS A 10 0.65 10.12 -0.61
N ASP A 11 0.26 8.85 -0.55
CA ASP A 11 0.97 7.73 -1.20
C ASP A 11 0.32 7.31 -2.53
N ARG A 12 -0.86 7.87 -2.88
CA ARG A 12 -1.62 7.47 -4.07
C ARG A 12 -0.83 7.61 -5.37
N ALA A 13 -0.20 8.76 -5.59
CA ALA A 13 0.60 9.00 -6.79
C ALA A 13 1.79 8.03 -6.89
N LEU A 14 2.48 7.81 -5.76
CA LEU A 14 3.60 6.89 -5.68
C LEU A 14 3.17 5.44 -5.93
N SER A 15 2.01 5.02 -5.42
CA SER A 15 1.47 3.67 -5.63
C SER A 15 1.20 3.37 -7.12
N LEU A 16 0.72 4.37 -7.87
CA LEU A 16 0.51 4.26 -9.30
C LEU A 16 1.83 4.19 -10.07
N LEU A 17 2.82 4.98 -9.65
CA LEU A 17 4.16 4.96 -10.25
C LEU A 17 4.84 3.60 -10.03
N TYR A 18 4.80 3.05 -8.82
CA TYR A 18 5.33 1.71 -8.54
C TYR A 18 4.62 0.63 -9.34
N ARG A 19 3.29 0.72 -9.49
CA ARG A 19 2.55 -0.23 -10.33
C ARG A 19 3.01 -0.18 -11.79
N ALA A 20 3.18 1.00 -12.35
CA ALA A 20 3.67 1.17 -13.72
C ALA A 20 5.12 0.66 -13.90
N GLU A 21 6.01 0.97 -12.95
CA GLU A 21 7.39 0.47 -12.99
C GLU A 21 7.44 -1.05 -12.81
N MET A 22 6.59 -1.64 -11.97
CA MET A 22 6.50 -3.10 -11.85
C MET A 22 6.14 -3.77 -13.19
N ASP A 23 5.14 -3.26 -13.92
CA ASP A 23 4.77 -3.79 -15.23
C ASP A 23 5.92 -3.68 -16.25
N LYS A 24 6.69 -2.58 -16.18
CA LYS A 24 7.89 -2.38 -17.01
C LYS A 24 9.00 -3.38 -16.67
N TYR A 25 9.35 -3.54 -15.39
CA TYR A 25 10.39 -4.48 -14.97
C TYR A 25 10.00 -5.94 -15.21
N PHE A 26 8.71 -6.25 -15.17
CA PHE A 26 8.21 -7.56 -15.56
C PHE A 26 8.49 -7.83 -17.05
N LYS A 27 8.14 -6.88 -17.93
CA LYS A 27 8.43 -6.99 -19.36
C LYS A 27 9.92 -7.13 -19.65
N LEU A 28 10.75 -6.28 -19.03
CA LEU A 28 12.21 -6.37 -19.16
C LEU A 28 12.76 -7.73 -18.71
N SER A 29 12.25 -8.25 -17.60
CA SER A 29 12.62 -9.59 -17.12
C SER A 29 12.29 -10.66 -18.16
N MET A 30 11.10 -10.62 -18.76
CA MET A 30 10.68 -11.56 -19.81
C MET A 30 11.51 -11.43 -21.08
N GLU A 31 11.78 -10.20 -21.55
CA GLU A 31 12.63 -9.95 -22.72
C GLU A 31 14.07 -10.48 -22.52
N CYS A 32 14.59 -10.40 -21.30
CA CYS A 32 15.89 -11.00 -20.97
C CYS A 32 15.83 -12.54 -20.98
N LEU A 33 14.73 -13.16 -20.52
CA LEU A 33 14.55 -14.61 -20.60
C LEU A 33 14.53 -15.10 -22.05
N ASP A 34 13.80 -14.39 -22.93
CA ASP A 34 13.72 -14.72 -24.36
C ASP A 34 15.10 -14.67 -25.05
N LYS A 35 16.02 -13.85 -24.54
CA LYS A 35 17.40 -13.71 -25.02
C LYS A 35 18.41 -14.62 -24.31
N GLY A 36 17.98 -15.41 -23.32
CA GLY A 36 18.87 -16.23 -22.48
C GLY A 36 19.72 -15.44 -21.48
N GLU A 37 19.40 -14.16 -21.23
CA GLU A 37 20.12 -13.29 -20.29
C GLU A 37 19.59 -13.47 -18.85
N PHE A 38 19.76 -14.66 -18.28
CA PHE A 38 19.14 -15.04 -16.99
C PHE A 38 19.52 -14.13 -15.82
N THR A 39 20.79 -13.75 -15.69
CA THR A 39 21.23 -12.86 -14.60
C THR A 39 20.54 -11.49 -14.66
N LYS A 40 20.38 -10.91 -15.87
CA LYS A 40 19.69 -9.62 -16.03
C LYS A 40 18.19 -9.77 -15.77
N SER A 41 17.59 -10.86 -16.23
CA SER A 41 16.19 -11.18 -15.89
C SER A 41 15.99 -11.23 -14.38
N GLU A 42 16.84 -11.95 -13.66
CA GLU A 42 16.78 -12.03 -12.19
C GLU A 42 16.93 -10.65 -11.54
N MET A 43 17.85 -9.81 -12.02
CA MET A 43 18.00 -8.44 -11.52
C MET A 43 16.72 -7.60 -11.70
N HIS A 44 16.10 -7.65 -12.89
CA HIS A 44 14.85 -6.94 -13.16
C HIS A 44 13.70 -7.47 -12.31
N PHE A 45 13.60 -8.78 -12.16
CA PHE A 45 12.58 -9.41 -11.32
C PHE A 45 12.75 -9.07 -9.84
N ASN A 46 13.97 -9.05 -9.33
CA ASN A 46 14.27 -8.66 -7.95
C ASN A 46 13.91 -7.18 -7.69
N HIS A 47 14.12 -6.30 -8.67
CA HIS A 47 13.68 -4.91 -8.57
C HIS A 47 12.15 -4.78 -8.57
N LEU A 48 11.43 -5.56 -9.37
CA LEU A 48 9.97 -5.64 -9.29
C LEU A 48 9.51 -6.09 -7.89
N GLN A 49 10.17 -7.10 -7.30
CA GLN A 49 9.83 -7.58 -5.97
C GLN A 49 10.07 -6.53 -4.88
N SER A 50 11.09 -5.67 -5.00
CA SER A 50 11.30 -4.58 -4.04
C SER A 50 10.19 -3.54 -4.11
N LEU A 51 9.77 -3.13 -5.31
CA LEU A 51 8.62 -2.24 -5.51
C LEU A 51 7.33 -2.83 -4.92
N ARG A 52 7.11 -4.14 -5.10
CA ARG A 52 5.96 -4.85 -4.51
C ARG A 52 5.99 -4.81 -2.98
N ARG A 53 7.16 -4.96 -2.36
CA ARG A 53 7.30 -4.87 -0.89
C ARG A 53 6.95 -3.48 -0.38
N GLU A 54 7.35 -2.42 -1.09
CA GLU A 54 6.97 -1.05 -0.72
C GLU A 54 5.47 -0.80 -0.85
N LEU A 55 4.80 -1.31 -1.89
CA LEU A 55 3.34 -1.26 -1.99
C LEU A 55 2.66 -1.94 -0.80
N ILE A 56 3.13 -3.12 -0.40
CA ILE A 56 2.58 -3.84 0.77
C ILE A 56 2.79 -3.03 2.05
N ARG A 57 3.97 -2.42 2.23
CA ARG A 57 4.27 -1.56 3.38
C ARG A 57 3.31 -0.37 3.45
N MET A 58 3.13 0.36 2.35
CA MET A 58 2.21 1.51 2.28
C MET A 58 0.75 1.12 2.54
N HIS A 59 0.33 -0.05 2.05
CA HIS A 59 -1.01 -0.55 2.34
C HIS A 59 -1.20 -0.86 3.85
N ARG A 60 -0.19 -1.48 4.48
CA ARG A 60 -0.20 -1.71 5.93
C ARG A 60 -0.25 -0.40 6.72
N ASP A 61 0.47 0.63 6.27
CA ASP A 61 0.40 1.96 6.88
C ASP A 61 -1.02 2.54 6.82
N LYS A 62 -1.72 2.40 5.68
CA LYS A 62 -3.13 2.79 5.55
C LYS A 62 -4.02 2.04 6.55
N MET A 63 -3.88 0.72 6.63
CA MET A 63 -4.65 -0.10 7.57
C MET A 63 -4.41 0.30 9.03
N ALA A 64 -3.16 0.62 9.39
CA ALA A 64 -2.82 1.07 10.74
C ALA A 64 -3.46 2.42 11.07
N VAL A 65 -3.45 3.38 10.12
CA VAL A 65 -4.11 4.68 10.29
C VAL A 65 -5.63 4.53 10.41
N ASP A 66 -6.23 3.70 9.59
CA ASP A 66 -7.68 3.45 9.64
C ASP A 66 -8.08 2.82 10.98
N ALA A 67 -7.34 1.81 11.44
CA ALA A 67 -7.58 1.19 12.74
C ALA A 67 -7.43 2.19 13.90
N ALA A 68 -6.45 3.10 13.83
CA ALA A 68 -6.27 4.15 14.83
C ALA A 68 -7.42 5.17 14.82
N GLN A 69 -7.91 5.55 13.64
CA GLN A 69 -9.07 6.44 13.51
C GLN A 69 -10.33 5.78 14.06
N ASP A 70 -10.61 4.53 13.70
CA ASP A 70 -11.76 3.78 14.22
C ASP A 70 -11.72 3.63 15.75
N GLY A 71 -10.53 3.36 16.31
CA GLY A 71 -10.33 3.34 17.76
C GLY A 71 -10.59 4.69 18.43
N LEU A 72 -10.13 5.79 17.83
CA LEU A 72 -10.37 7.15 18.32
C LEU A 72 -11.86 7.52 18.27
N TYR A 73 -12.55 7.21 17.16
CA TYR A 73 -13.99 7.47 17.03
C TYR A 73 -14.81 6.70 18.08
N ARG A 74 -14.45 5.44 18.36
CA ARG A 74 -15.10 4.68 19.45
C ARG A 74 -14.90 5.34 20.82
N GLN A 75 -13.68 5.77 21.13
CA GLN A 75 -13.41 6.45 22.40
C GLN A 75 -14.16 7.78 22.55
N LEU A 76 -14.26 8.57 21.49
CA LEU A 76 -15.04 9.81 21.50
C LEU A 76 -16.54 9.54 21.70
N SER A 77 -17.09 8.55 20.98
CA SER A 77 -18.47 8.09 21.15
C SER A 77 -18.76 7.64 22.58
N ASP A 78 -17.88 6.83 23.18
CA ASP A 78 -18.05 6.34 24.55
C ASP A 78 -17.96 7.48 25.59
N ARG A 79 -17.09 8.47 25.34
CA ARG A 79 -16.97 9.66 26.18
C ARG A 79 -18.20 10.56 26.09
N GLU A 80 -18.76 10.75 24.90
CA GLU A 80 -20.00 11.50 24.68
C GLU A 80 -21.20 10.81 25.32
N LEU A 81 -21.28 9.48 25.21
CA LEU A 81 -22.29 8.66 25.90
C LEU A 81 -22.19 8.80 27.43
N ASN A 82 -20.98 8.71 28.00
CA ASN A 82 -20.77 8.89 29.43
C ASN A 82 -21.06 10.32 29.90
N ALA A 83 -20.70 11.34 29.12
CA ALA A 83 -21.04 12.73 29.44
C ALA A 83 -22.56 12.96 29.49
N ARG A 84 -23.31 12.39 28.54
CA ARG A 84 -24.79 12.40 28.56
C ARG A 84 -25.36 11.67 29.77
N ARG A 85 -24.75 10.56 30.18
CA ARG A 85 -25.22 9.74 31.32
C ARG A 85 -25.00 10.41 32.68
N ASN A 86 -23.95 11.23 32.82
CA ASN A 86 -23.68 12.00 34.03
C ASN A 86 -24.52 13.28 34.17
N TRP A 87 -25.29 13.65 33.15
CA TRP A 87 -26.19 14.81 33.16
C TRP A 87 -27.60 14.49 33.67
N PHE A 88 -27.96 13.21 33.78
CA PHE A 88 -29.23 12.71 34.33
C PHE A 88 -28.97 11.99 35.65
#